data_AF-A0AAW5EWL7-F1
#
_entry.id   AF-A0AAW5EWL7-F1
#
_cell.length_a   1.000
_cell.length_b   1.000
_cell.length_c   1.000
_cell.angle_alpha   90.00
_cell.angle_beta   90.00
_cell.angle_gamma   90.00
#
_symmetry.space_group_name_H-M   'P 1'
#
loop_
_entity.id
_entity.type
_entity.pdbx_description
1 polymer ?
#
loop_
_entity_poly.entity_id
_entity_poly.type
_entity_poly.pdbx_seq_one_letter_code
_entity_poly.pdbx_strand_id
1 'polypeptide(L)'
;DTLTQFISLLSNIVTLFSYVGLLWALSGPLELWGMSIPGYFFWAALIYSVVATWVTHLAGHRLAGLQFFQQRAEADFRYSLVHVRNNTEGIALYRGEAEEQAGLDRSFSSVYTNFLSIMRRTKWLGLLTTGLDVVSGNFALLIGSIRYFAGKMSFGTLMQLVMAFSRV
;
A
#
# COMPACT_ATOMS: atom_id res chain seq x y z
N ASP A 1 21.33 -6.57 -2.96
CA ASP A 1 21.14 -7.17 -1.62
C ASP A 1 20.09 -8.26 -1.60
N THR A 2 20.48 -9.49 -1.95
CA THR A 2 19.64 -10.68 -1.84
C THR A 2 19.52 -11.17 -0.38
N LEU A 3 20.54 -10.89 0.43
CA LEU A 3 20.63 -11.28 1.84
C LEU A 3 19.59 -10.54 2.70
N THR A 4 19.37 -9.25 2.46
CA THR A 4 18.34 -8.45 3.17
C THR A 4 16.93 -8.88 2.78
N GLN A 5 16.68 -9.20 1.50
CA GLN A 5 15.41 -9.78 1.06
C GLN A 5 15.14 -11.12 1.73
N PHE A 6 16.15 -12.00 1.79
CA PHE A 6 16.01 -13.29 2.46
C PHE A 6 15.70 -13.15 3.96
N ILE A 7 16.45 -12.32 4.68
CA ILE A 7 16.20 -12.05 6.11
C ILE A 7 14.80 -11.46 6.32
N SER A 8 14.38 -10.54 5.46
CA SER A 8 13.05 -9.90 5.56
C SER A 8 11.93 -10.91 5.34
N LEU A 9 12.06 -11.80 4.35
CA LEU A 9 11.08 -12.87 4.10
C LEU A 9 10.99 -13.83 5.28
N LEU A 10 12.13 -14.25 5.83
CA LEU A 10 12.18 -15.13 6.99
C LEU A 10 11.52 -14.47 8.21
N SER A 11 11.86 -13.20 8.47
CA SER A 11 11.26 -12.39 9.53
C SER A 11 9.74 -12.30 9.38
N ASN A 12 9.24 -12.01 8.18
CA ASN A 12 7.81 -11.90 7.90
C ASN A 12 7.07 -13.22 8.14
N ILE A 13 7.64 -14.34 7.71
CA ILE A 13 7.06 -15.68 7.93
C ILE A 13 6.98 -15.99 9.43
N VAL A 14 8.08 -15.82 10.17
CA VAL A 14 8.12 -16.07 11.63
C VAL A 14 7.13 -15.18 12.36
N THR A 15 7.06 -13.91 11.97
CA THR A 15 6.14 -12.92 12.52
C THR A 15 4.68 -13.33 12.31
N LEU A 16 4.33 -13.77 11.09
CA LEU A 16 3.00 -14.25 10.75
C LEU A 16 2.58 -15.43 11.62
N PHE A 17 3.42 -16.48 11.71
CA PHE A 17 3.11 -17.65 12.54
C PHE A 17 3.02 -17.30 14.04
N SER A 18 3.87 -16.39 14.51
CA SER A 18 3.84 -15.94 15.91
C SER A 18 2.55 -15.19 16.25
N TYR A 19 2.07 -14.30 15.37
CA TYR A 19 0.83 -13.57 15.60
C TYR A 19 -0.41 -14.45 15.47
N VAL A 20 -0.44 -15.40 14.54
CA VAL A 20 -1.51 -16.41 14.48
C VAL A 20 -1.57 -17.20 15.79
N GLY A 21 -0.42 -17.66 16.29
CA GLY A 21 -0.32 -18.35 17.57
C GLY A 21 -0.76 -17.48 18.76
N LEU A 22 -0.40 -16.20 18.76
CA LEU A 22 -0.79 -15.25 19.81
C LEU A 22 -2.30 -14.98 19.78
N LEU A 23 -2.91 -14.75 18.61
CA LEU A 23 -4.36 -14.59 18.47
C LEU A 23 -5.12 -15.84 18.91
N TRP A 24 -4.58 -17.02 18.63
CA TRP A 24 -5.15 -18.28 19.08
C TRP A 24 -5.05 -18.44 20.60
N ALA A 25 -3.89 -18.16 21.19
CA ALA A 25 -3.66 -18.23 22.63
C ALA A 25 -4.49 -17.19 23.42
N LEU A 26 -4.66 -15.99 22.87
CA LEU A 26 -5.49 -14.93 23.45
C LEU A 26 -6.99 -15.15 23.22
N SER A 27 -7.36 -15.95 22.22
CA SER A 27 -8.73 -16.40 21.99
C SER A 27 -9.11 -17.48 23.01
N GLY A 28 -9.14 -17.13 24.29
CA GLY A 28 -9.76 -17.99 25.31
C GLY A 28 -11.16 -18.43 24.87
N PRO A 29 -11.68 -19.57 25.36
CA PRO A 29 -12.97 -20.09 24.93
C PRO A 29 -14.06 -19.02 25.15
N LEU A 30 -14.84 -18.77 24.10
CA LEU A 30 -15.93 -17.81 24.10
C LEU A 30 -17.19 -18.59 23.73
N GLU A 31 -18.02 -18.83 24.73
CA GLU A 31 -19.37 -19.31 24.50
C GLU A 31 -20.21 -18.11 24.04
N LEU A 32 -20.53 -18.09 22.75
CA LEU A 32 -21.49 -17.15 22.18
C LEU A 32 -22.69 -17.99 21.72
N TRP A 33 -23.89 -17.72 22.23
CA TRP A 33 -25.12 -18.39 21.80
C TRP A 33 -25.13 -19.92 21.99
N GLY A 34 -24.47 -20.44 23.03
CA GLY A 34 -24.41 -21.88 23.32
C GLY A 34 -23.49 -22.70 22.40
N MET A 35 -22.80 -22.06 21.45
CA MET A 35 -21.73 -22.67 20.67
C MET A 35 -20.39 -22.03 21.04
N SER A 36 -19.43 -22.86 21.47
CA SER A 36 -18.05 -22.42 21.65
C SER A 36 -17.42 -22.33 20.26
N ILE A 37 -17.18 -21.10 19.78
CA ILE A 37 -16.38 -20.88 18.57
C ILE A 37 -14.94 -20.63 19.04
N PRO A 38 -14.07 -21.65 19.04
CA PRO A 38 -12.64 -21.44 19.27
C PRO A 38 -12.06 -20.56 18.15
N GLY A 39 -11.18 -19.63 18.52
CA GLY A 39 -10.44 -18.81 17.55
C GLY A 39 -11.19 -17.63 16.93
N TYR A 40 -12.18 -17.03 17.59
CA TYR A 40 -12.93 -15.89 17.04
C TYR A 40 -12.03 -14.71 16.61
N PHE A 41 -10.98 -14.40 17.37
CA PHE A 41 -10.02 -13.35 16.99
C PHE A 41 -9.25 -13.69 15.71
N PHE A 42 -8.95 -14.97 15.48
CA PHE A 42 -8.30 -15.42 14.26
C PHE A 42 -9.22 -15.25 13.04
N TRP A 43 -10.48 -15.67 13.13
CA TRP A 43 -11.44 -15.51 12.04
C TRP A 43 -11.74 -14.04 11.73
N ALA A 44 -11.86 -13.21 12.75
CA ALA A 44 -12.04 -11.77 12.59
C ALA A 44 -10.83 -11.11 11.90
N ALA A 45 -9.61 -11.49 12.30
CA ALA A 45 -8.38 -11.04 11.63
C ALA A 45 -8.32 -11.50 10.18
N LEU A 46 -8.64 -12.77 9.90
CA LEU A 46 -8.64 -13.32 8.54
C LEU A 46 -9.58 -12.55 7.60
N ILE A 47 -10.83 -12.32 8.03
CA ILE A 47 -11.82 -11.57 7.25
C ILE A 47 -11.32 -10.15 6.99
N TYR A 48 -10.81 -9.48 8.04
CA TYR A 48 -10.26 -8.14 7.93
C TYR A 48 -9.10 -8.09 6.92
N SER A 49 -8.13 -8.99 7.01
CA SER A 49 -6.97 -9.04 6.12
C SER A 49 -7.36 -9.30 4.67
N VAL A 50 -8.34 -10.17 4.41
CA VAL A 50 -8.84 -10.43 3.05
C VAL A 50 -9.49 -9.17 2.47
N VAL A 51 -10.33 -8.48 3.24
CA VAL A 51 -10.98 -7.24 2.81
C VAL A 51 -9.94 -6.13 2.58
N ALA A 52 -9.01 -5.93 3.51
CA ALA A 52 -7.95 -4.93 3.41
C ALA A 52 -7.06 -5.19 2.18
N THR A 53 -6.69 -6.45 1.93
CA THR A 53 -5.90 -6.86 0.76
C THR A 53 -6.66 -6.59 -0.53
N TRP A 54 -7.95 -6.95 -0.59
CA TRP A 54 -8.79 -6.74 -1.76
C TRP A 54 -8.92 -5.24 -2.12
N VAL A 55 -9.22 -4.41 -1.12
CA VAL A 55 -9.35 -2.95 -1.30
C VAL A 55 -8.02 -2.33 -1.75
N THR A 56 -6.92 -2.73 -1.12
CA THR A 56 -5.58 -2.23 -1.46
C THR A 56 -5.16 -2.66 -2.87
N HIS A 57 -5.44 -3.92 -3.24
CA HIS A 57 -5.13 -4.44 -4.57
C HIS A 57 -5.88 -3.68 -5.67
N LEU A 58 -7.18 -3.44 -5.48
CA LEU A 58 -8.00 -2.70 -6.43
C LEU A 58 -7.52 -1.25 -6.59
N ALA A 59 -7.12 -0.61 -5.49
CA ALA A 59 -6.59 0.75 -5.51
C ALA A 59 -5.21 0.85 -6.17
N GLY A 60 -4.35 -0.15 -5.96
CA GLY A 60 -2.98 -0.19 -6.46
C GLY A 60 -2.83 -0.62 -7.92
N HIS A 61 -3.76 -1.43 -8.45
CA HIS A 61 -3.63 -2.03 -9.79
C HIS A 61 -3.41 -1.01 -10.92
N ARG A 62 -4.04 0.17 -10.83
CA ARG A 62 -3.88 1.23 -11.85
C ARG A 62 -2.53 1.94 -11.81
N LEU A 63 -1.76 1.83 -10.73
CA LEU A 63 -0.48 2.53 -10.56
C LEU A 63 0.59 1.97 -11.51
N ALA A 64 0.59 0.66 -11.76
CA ALA A 64 1.55 0.01 -12.65
C ALA A 64 1.48 0.57 -14.08
N GLY A 65 0.27 0.77 -14.61
CA GLY A 65 0.08 1.36 -15.93
C GLY A 65 0.62 2.79 -16.00
N LEU A 66 0.29 3.63 -15.01
CA LEU A 66 0.78 5.01 -14.95
C LEU A 66 2.30 5.08 -14.87
N GLN A 67 2.92 4.17 -14.11
CA GLN A 67 4.37 4.10 -13.99
C GLN A 67 5.05 3.73 -15.32
N PHE A 68 4.45 2.82 -16.07
CA PHE A 68 4.92 2.49 -17.43
C PHE A 68 4.80 3.68 -18.38
N PHE A 69 3.65 4.38 -18.37
CA PHE A 69 3.47 5.60 -19.17
C PHE A 69 4.46 6.69 -18.79
N GLN A 70 4.81 6.82 -17.51
CA GLN A 70 5.83 7.77 -17.05
C GLN A 70 7.19 7.48 -17.67
N GLN A 71 7.63 6.22 -17.59
CA GLN A 71 8.92 5.80 -18.15
C GLN A 71 8.97 6.04 -19.66
N ARG A 72 7.87 5.76 -20.37
CA ARG A 72 7.76 6.02 -21.81
C ARG A 72 7.82 7.52 -22.11
N ALA A 73 7.02 8.35 -21.42
CA ALA A 73 7.01 9.79 -21.63
C ALA A 73 8.39 10.42 -21.31
N GLU A 74 9.07 9.95 -20.27
CA GLU A 74 10.43 10.40 -19.93
C GLU A 74 11.47 9.99 -21.00
N ALA A 75 11.33 8.79 -21.57
CA ALA A 75 12.19 8.34 -22.66
C ALA A 75 11.98 9.18 -23.93
N ASP A 76 10.72 9.45 -24.28
CA ASP A 76 10.36 10.28 -25.44
C ASP A 76 10.89 11.71 -25.27
N PHE A 77 10.72 12.33 -24.10
CA PHE A 77 11.27 13.66 -23.80
C PHE A 77 12.80 13.69 -23.88
N ARG A 78 13.49 12.69 -23.30
CA ARG A 78 14.95 12.58 -23.38
C ARG A 78 15.43 12.44 -24.82
N TYR A 79 14.71 11.67 -25.64
CA TYR A 79 15.01 11.53 -27.06
C TYR A 79 14.87 12.87 -27.80
N SER A 80 13.77 13.62 -27.58
CA SER A 80 13.57 14.94 -28.18
C SER A 80 14.68 15.93 -27.82
N LEU A 81 15.15 15.94 -26.57
CA LEU A 81 16.28 16.78 -26.16
C LEU A 81 17.58 16.42 -26.90
N VAL A 82 17.85 15.13 -27.08
CA VAL A 82 19.02 14.67 -27.84
C VAL A 82 18.89 15.03 -29.32
N HIS A 83 17.67 14.94 -29.88
CA HIS A 83 17.40 15.33 -31.26
C HIS A 83 17.71 16.81 -31.52
N VAL A 84 17.21 17.71 -30.67
CA VAL A 84 17.49 19.15 -30.77
C VAL A 84 18.99 19.42 -30.63
N ARG A 85 19.65 18.80 -29.64
CA ARG A 85 21.10 18.95 -29.43
C ARG A 85 21.94 18.51 -30.64
N ASN A 86 21.55 17.43 -31.31
CA ASN A 86 22.30 16.91 -32.45
C ASN A 86 22.03 17.69 -33.75
N ASN A 87 20.94 18.45 -33.83
CA ASN A 87 20.52 19.18 -35.05
C ASN A 87 20.51 20.71 -34.86
N THR A 88 21.25 21.25 -33.89
CA THR A 88 21.27 22.67 -33.55
C THR A 88 21.63 23.56 -34.74
N GLU A 89 22.59 23.14 -35.57
CA GLU A 89 23.03 23.91 -36.75
C GLU A 89 21.91 24.02 -37.79
N GLY A 90 21.16 22.94 -38.03
CA GLY A 90 20.01 22.93 -38.94
C GLY A 90 18.88 23.81 -38.42
N ILE A 91 18.58 23.73 -37.13
CA ILE A 91 17.53 24.53 -36.49
C ILE A 91 17.87 26.02 -36.56
N ALA A 92 19.11 26.40 -36.26
CA ALA A 92 19.57 27.78 -36.32
C ALA A 92 19.57 28.33 -37.76
N LEU A 93 20.00 27.52 -38.74
CA LEU A 93 20.03 27.90 -40.15
C LEU A 93 18.62 28.15 -40.72
N TYR A 94 17.64 27.32 -40.35
CA TYR A 94 16.25 27.46 -40.79
C TYR A 94 15.38 28.34 -39.87
N ARG A 95 15.94 28.89 -38.78
CA ARG A 95 15.22 29.67 -37.74
C ARG A 95 14.01 28.90 -37.17
N GLY A 96 14.14 27.59 -37.01
CA GLY A 96 13.09 26.68 -36.53
C GLY A 96 12.95 26.57 -35.01
N GLU A 97 13.65 27.42 -34.25
CA GLU A 97 13.78 27.33 -32.78
C GLU A 97 12.43 27.30 -32.06
N ALA A 98 11.48 28.16 -32.48
CA ALA A 98 10.16 28.26 -31.85
C ALA A 98 9.32 26.98 -32.00
N GLU A 99 9.42 26.30 -33.14
CA GLU A 99 8.67 25.05 -33.39
C GLU A 99 9.25 23.88 -32.58
N GLU A 100 10.58 23.76 -32.54
CA GLU A 100 11.27 22.75 -31.72
C GLU A 100 11.02 22.96 -30.22
N GLN A 101 11.05 24.21 -29.75
CA GLN A 101 10.70 24.54 -28.38
C GLN A 101 9.26 24.15 -28.06
N ALA A 102 8.30 24.46 -28.94
CA ALA A 102 6.91 24.05 -28.77
C ALA A 102 6.74 22.52 -28.78
N GLY A 103 7.59 21.77 -29.49
CA GLY A 103 7.65 20.31 -29.45
C GLY A 103 8.17 19.76 -28.11
N LEU A 104 9.24 20.38 -27.57
CA LEU A 104 9.78 20.06 -26.24
C LEU A 104 8.79 20.35 -25.12
N ASP A 105 8.08 21.48 -25.19
CA ASP A 105 7.05 21.83 -24.19
C ASP A 105 5.88 20.84 -24.20
N ARG A 106 5.46 20.37 -25.38
CA ARG A 106 4.43 19.32 -25.52
C ARG A 106 4.86 18.00 -24.89
N SER A 107 6.07 17.54 -25.18
CA SER A 107 6.59 16.29 -24.60
C SER A 107 6.81 16.40 -23.09
N PHE A 108 7.31 17.54 -22.60
CA PHE A 108 7.42 17.82 -21.17
C PHE A 108 6.06 17.87 -20.46
N SER A 109 5.04 18.47 -21.08
CA SER A 109 3.68 18.50 -20.54
C SER A 109 3.10 17.10 -20.34
N SER A 110 3.40 16.16 -21.25
CA SER A 110 3.00 14.75 -21.11
C SER A 110 3.64 14.10 -19.88
N VAL A 111 4.94 14.31 -19.65
CA VAL A 111 5.66 13.83 -18.45
C VAL A 111 5.06 14.44 -17.18
N TYR A 112 4.82 15.75 -17.18
CA TYR A 112 4.30 16.48 -16.02
C TYR A 112 2.88 16.05 -15.64
N THR A 113 1.97 15.98 -16.62
CA THR A 113 0.57 15.60 -16.38
C THR A 113 0.47 14.15 -15.89
N ASN A 114 1.27 13.24 -16.45
CA ASN A 114 1.31 11.85 -15.97
C ASN A 114 1.91 11.75 -14.56
N PHE A 115 2.96 12.51 -14.25
CA PHE A 115 3.52 12.60 -12.89
C PHE A 115 2.49 13.06 -11.86
N LEU A 116 1.69 14.10 -12.18
CA LEU A 116 0.59 14.53 -11.31
C LEU A 116 -0.46 13.44 -11.10
N SER A 117 -0.74 12.64 -12.14
CA SER A 117 -1.69 11.53 -12.05
C SER A 117 -1.19 10.42 -11.12
N ILE A 118 0.11 10.09 -11.18
CA ILE A 118 0.77 9.16 -10.27
C ILE A 118 0.69 9.71 -8.84
N MET A 119 1.10 10.96 -8.62
CA MET A 119 1.08 11.57 -7.29
C MET A 119 -0.32 11.54 -6.67
N ARG A 120 -1.37 11.86 -7.45
CA ARG A 120 -2.76 11.80 -6.96
C ARG A 120 -3.16 10.37 -6.58
N ARG A 121 -2.77 9.37 -7.36
CA ARG A 121 -3.06 7.95 -7.08
C ARG A 121 -2.27 7.43 -5.89
N THR A 122 -0.99 7.76 -5.78
CA THR A 122 -0.16 7.43 -4.62
C THR A 122 -0.71 8.08 -3.35
N LYS A 123 -1.17 9.33 -3.41
CA LYS A 123 -1.83 9.98 -2.27
C LYS A 123 -3.09 9.24 -1.85
N TRP A 124 -3.97 8.88 -2.79
CA TRP A 124 -5.17 8.11 -2.48
C TRP A 124 -4.88 6.72 -1.93
N LEU A 125 -3.91 6.02 -2.51
CA LEU A 125 -3.45 4.72 -2.03
C LEU A 125 -2.90 4.84 -0.60
N GLY A 126 -2.05 5.83 -0.34
CA GLY A 126 -1.49 6.10 0.99
C GLY A 126 -2.58 6.42 2.03
N LEU A 127 -3.57 7.24 1.67
CA LEU A 127 -4.71 7.51 2.55
C LEU A 127 -5.53 6.26 2.85
N LEU A 128 -5.74 5.39 1.85
CA LEU A 128 -6.44 4.12 2.05
C LEU A 128 -5.66 3.17 2.95
N THR A 129 -4.36 2.99 2.71
CA THR A 129 -3.52 2.09 3.51
C THR A 129 -3.41 2.58 4.95
N THR A 130 -3.13 3.86 5.17
CA THR A 130 -3.09 4.45 6.52
C THR A 130 -4.46 4.38 7.21
N GLY A 131 -5.55 4.58 6.46
CA GLY A 131 -6.91 4.43 6.97
C GLY A 131 -7.19 3.01 7.44
N LEU A 132 -6.81 2.00 6.64
CA LEU A 132 -6.91 0.59 7.03
C LEU A 132 -6.08 0.30 8.29
N ASP A 133 -4.83 0.76 8.39
CA ASP A 133 -4.01 0.54 9.58
C ASP A 133 -4.67 1.07 10.86
N VAL A 134 -5.24 2.28 10.80
CA VAL A 134 -5.97 2.88 11.93
C VAL A 134 -7.24 2.07 12.25
N VAL A 135 -7.98 1.63 11.23
CA VAL A 135 -9.19 0.83 11.41
C VAL A 135 -8.87 -0.53 12.05
N SER A 136 -7.77 -1.18 11.68
CA SER A 136 -7.35 -2.47 12.26
C SER A 136 -7.22 -2.40 13.79
N GLY A 137 -6.51 -1.40 14.30
CA GLY A 137 -6.32 -1.22 15.75
C GLY A 137 -7.63 -0.95 16.49
N ASN A 138 -8.50 -0.12 15.90
CA ASN A 138 -9.82 0.18 16.47
C ASN A 138 -10.78 -1.01 16.39
N PHE A 139 -10.68 -1.82 15.35
CA PHE A 139 -11.47 -3.05 15.17
C PHE A 139 -11.09 -4.08 16.25
N ALA A 140 -9.80 -4.25 16.54
CA ALA A 140 -9.33 -5.10 17.63
C ALA A 140 -9.85 -4.63 18.99
N LEU A 141 -9.89 -3.31 19.24
CA LEU A 141 -10.49 -2.73 20.43
C LEU A 141 -11.99 -3.03 20.52
N LEU A 142 -12.76 -2.85 19.44
CA LEU A 142 -14.18 -3.14 19.42
C LEU A 142 -14.47 -4.60 19.77
N ILE A 143 -13.78 -5.54 19.12
CA ILE A 143 -13.97 -6.98 19.37
C ILE A 143 -13.51 -7.38 20.77
N GLY A 144 -12.36 -6.88 21.21
CA GLY A 144 -11.83 -7.18 22.55
C GLY A 144 -12.64 -6.54 23.68
N SER A 145 -13.26 -5.37 23.44
CA SER A 145 -14.01 -4.62 24.44
C SER A 145 -15.22 -5.40 24.97
N ILE A 146 -15.89 -6.19 24.12
CA ILE A 146 -17.04 -7.02 24.53
C ILE A 146 -16.62 -8.00 25.64
N ARG A 147 -15.45 -8.63 25.51
CA ARG A 147 -14.92 -9.54 26.55
C ARG A 147 -14.37 -8.80 27.77
N TYR A 148 -13.77 -7.64 27.55
CA TYR A 148 -13.24 -6.80 28.63
C TYR A 148 -14.36 -6.34 29.58
N PHE A 149 -15.46 -5.80 29.03
CA PHE A 149 -16.63 -5.40 29.83
C PHE A 149 -17.38 -6.60 30.42
N ALA A 150 -17.28 -7.78 29.82
CA ALA A 150 -17.78 -9.03 30.40
C ALA A 150 -16.90 -9.60 31.53
N GLY A 151 -15.80 -8.91 31.91
CA GLY A 151 -14.87 -9.34 32.97
C GLY A 151 -14.02 -10.56 32.61
N LYS A 152 -14.09 -11.05 31.37
CA LYS A 152 -13.38 -12.26 30.90
C LYS A 152 -11.96 -11.97 30.40
N MET A 153 -11.50 -10.72 30.47
CA MET A 153 -10.24 -10.28 29.88
C MET A 153 -9.69 -9.04 30.60
N SER A 154 -8.38 -9.03 30.88
CA SER A 154 -7.72 -7.87 31.48
C SER A 154 -7.44 -6.76 30.46
N PHE A 155 -7.22 -5.53 30.92
CA PHE A 155 -6.80 -4.43 30.05
C PHE A 155 -5.45 -4.71 29.38
N GLY A 156 -4.51 -5.36 30.08
CA GLY A 156 -3.21 -5.74 29.51
C GLY A 156 -3.37 -6.72 28.34
N THR A 157 -4.26 -7.70 28.48
CA THR A 157 -4.58 -8.66 27.42
C THR A 157 -5.24 -7.96 26.22
N LEU A 158 -6.07 -6.92 26.45
CA LEU A 158 -6.67 -6.10 25.40
C LEU A 158 -5.63 -5.33 24.60
N MET A 159 -4.66 -4.72 25.27
CA MET A 159 -3.59 -4.02 24.57
C MET A 159 -2.70 -4.97 23.76
N GLN A 160 -2.44 -6.18 24.26
CA GLN A 160 -1.72 -7.21 23.51
C GLN A 160 -2.46 -7.64 22.23
N LEU A 161 -3.79 -7.78 22.31
CA LEU A 161 -4.63 -8.09 21.15
C LEU A 161 -4.54 -6.98 20.07
N VAL A 162 -4.64 -5.71 20.47
CA VAL A 162 -4.55 -4.57 19.55
C VAL A 162 -3.20 -4.54 18.84
N MET A 163 -2.11 -4.74 19.59
CA MET A 163 -0.77 -4.81 19.01
C MET A 163 -0.58 -6.01 18.07
N ALA A 164 -1.27 -7.11 18.32
CA ALA A 164 -1.24 -8.28 17.44
C ALA A 164 -1.99 -8.04 16.13
N PHE A 165 -3.18 -7.42 16.20
CA PHE A 165 -3.98 -7.07 15.03
C PHE A 165 -3.32 -6.02 14.14
N SER A 166 -2.55 -5.08 14.71
CA SER A 166 -1.84 -4.08 13.90
C SER A 166 -0.63 -4.63 13.13
N ARG A 167 -0.29 -5.91 13.33
CA ARG A 167 0.88 -6.57 12.71
C ARG A 167 0.46 -7.63 11.67
N VAL A 168 -0.84 -7.79 11.45
CA VAL A 168 -1.48 -8.76 10.54
C VAL A 168 -2.14 -8.02 9.40
#